data_AF-A0A7Z0RS51-F1
#
_entry.id   AF-A0A7Z0RS51-F1
#
_cell.length_a   1.000
_cell.length_b   1.000
_cell.length_c   1.000
_cell.angle_alpha   90.00
_cell.angle_beta   90.00
_cell.angle_gamma   90.00
#
_symmetry.space_group_name_H-M   'P 1'
#
loop_
_entity.id
_entity.type
_entity.pdbx_description
1 polymer ?
#
loop_
_entity_poly.entity_id
_entity_poly.type
_entity_poly.pdbx_seq_one_letter_code
_entity_poly.pdbx_strand_id
1 'polypeptide(L)'
;KKGGQDYFGYKNHVCVDSKSKLIKNFEVTAANVHDSNVLAELCDAHEPVFDDSAYVGKAVPEGCKHYTARRAYRNTPLTETDKKFNRRLSRIRCRVEHVFG
;
A
#
# COMPACT_ATOMS: atom_id res chain seq x y z
N LYS A 1 -8.48 -5.75 20.85
CA LYS A 1 -9.45 -5.01 21.70
C LYS A 1 -9.70 -3.61 21.17
N LYS A 2 -10.96 -3.25 20.95
CA LYS A 2 -11.41 -1.85 20.79
C LYS A 2 -12.62 -1.68 21.69
N GLY A 3 -12.57 -0.77 22.66
CA GLY A 3 -13.68 -0.58 23.63
C GLY A 3 -14.00 -1.82 24.49
N GLY A 4 -13.02 -2.65 24.84
CA GLY A 4 -13.22 -3.83 25.69
C GLY A 4 -13.70 -5.10 24.99
N GLN A 5 -14.11 -5.03 23.72
CA GLN A 5 -14.45 -6.20 22.89
C GLN A 5 -13.24 -6.71 22.10
N ASP A 6 -13.11 -8.03 22.06
CA ASP A 6 -12.14 -8.73 21.22
C ASP A 6 -12.73 -8.97 19.82
N TYR A 7 -11.96 -8.58 18.81
CA TYR A 7 -12.30 -8.75 17.41
C TYR A 7 -11.27 -9.67 16.79
N PHE A 8 -11.74 -10.76 16.21
CA PHE A 8 -10.92 -11.74 15.50
C PHE A 8 -11.24 -11.64 14.01
N GLY A 9 -10.20 -11.68 13.19
CA GLY A 9 -10.33 -11.60 11.75
C GLY A 9 -8.99 -11.78 11.08
N TYR A 10 -9.03 -11.88 9.76
CA TYR A 10 -7.86 -11.95 8.91
C TYR A 10 -7.87 -10.77 7.94
N LYS A 11 -6.70 -10.41 7.45
CA LYS A 11 -6.52 -9.47 6.36
C LYS A 11 -5.63 -10.12 5.31
N ASN A 12 -5.92 -9.82 4.05
CA ASN A 12 -5.09 -10.24 2.93
C ASN A 12 -4.34 -9.02 2.40
N HIS A 13 -3.03 -9.13 2.29
CA HIS A 13 -2.14 -8.14 1.69
C HIS A 13 -1.79 -8.61 0.30
N VAL A 14 -1.98 -7.78 -0.72
CA VAL A 14 -1.89 -8.22 -2.12
C VAL A 14 -1.02 -7.30 -2.94
N CYS A 15 -0.08 -7.88 -3.68
CA CYS A 15 0.72 -7.21 -4.68
C CYS A 15 0.14 -7.53 -6.07
N VAL A 16 -0.21 -6.49 -6.82
CA VAL A 16 -0.85 -6.61 -8.14
C VAL A 16 0.02 -5.93 -9.18
N ASP A 17 0.20 -6.60 -10.32
CA ASP A 17 0.80 -5.95 -11.48
C ASP A 17 -0.18 -4.90 -12.03
N SER A 18 0.22 -3.64 -11.93
CA SER A 18 -0.60 -2.53 -12.40
C SER A 18 -0.91 -2.60 -13.90
N LYS A 19 -0.10 -3.27 -14.74
CA LYS A 19 -0.36 -3.34 -16.19
C LYS A 19 -1.39 -4.41 -16.52
N SER A 20 -1.13 -5.66 -16.19
CA SER A 20 -1.97 -6.82 -16.51
C SER A 20 -3.17 -6.98 -15.58
N LYS A 21 -3.16 -6.33 -14.39
CA LYS A 21 -4.13 -6.56 -13.30
C LYS A 21 -4.11 -7.98 -12.75
N LEU A 22 -2.97 -8.68 -12.86
CA LEU A 22 -2.77 -9.99 -12.23
C LEU A 22 -2.24 -9.83 -10.82
N ILE A 23 -2.70 -10.69 -9.91
CA ILE A 23 -2.12 -10.83 -8.57
C ILE A 23 -0.76 -11.49 -8.73
N LYS A 24 0.32 -10.80 -8.33
CA LYS A 24 1.68 -11.34 -8.34
C LYS A 24 1.98 -12.13 -7.08
N ASN A 25 1.59 -11.57 -5.93
CA ASN A 25 1.84 -12.16 -4.63
C ASN A 25 0.75 -11.74 -3.64
N PHE A 26 0.55 -12.53 -2.59
CA PHE A 26 -0.36 -12.20 -1.51
C PHE A 26 0.09 -12.83 -0.19
N GLU A 27 -0.31 -12.25 0.93
CA GLU A 27 0.01 -12.73 2.27
C GLU A 27 -1.19 -12.54 3.19
N VAL A 28 -1.60 -13.61 3.87
CA VAL A 28 -2.75 -13.59 4.79
C VAL A 28 -2.26 -13.53 6.21
N THR A 29 -2.64 -12.49 6.93
CA THR A 29 -2.24 -12.29 8.33
C THR A 29 -3.45 -12.12 9.23
N ALA A 30 -3.24 -12.30 10.54
CA ALA A 30 -4.24 -11.91 11.52
C ALA A 30 -4.53 -10.39 11.42
N ALA A 31 -5.77 -10.00 11.70
CA ALA A 31 -6.23 -8.61 11.53
C ALA A 31 -5.48 -7.58 12.38
N ASN A 32 -4.77 -8.01 13.43
CA ASN A 32 -3.94 -7.16 14.28
C ASN A 32 -2.55 -6.84 13.68
N VAL A 33 -2.09 -7.56 12.67
CA VAL A 33 -0.78 -7.33 12.04
C VAL A 33 -0.82 -6.02 11.26
N HIS A 34 0.13 -5.11 11.47
CA HIS A 34 0.17 -3.84 10.73
C HIS A 34 0.60 -4.08 9.28
N ASP A 35 -0.09 -3.45 8.33
CA ASP A 35 0.07 -3.75 6.90
C ASP A 35 1.49 -3.49 6.39
N SER A 36 2.19 -2.55 7.02
CA SER A 36 3.58 -2.26 6.70
C SER A 36 4.58 -3.39 6.90
N ASN A 37 4.24 -4.41 7.69
CA ASN A 37 5.20 -5.43 8.11
C ASN A 37 5.47 -6.45 7.00
N VAL A 38 4.58 -6.55 6.01
CA VAL A 38 4.65 -7.55 4.93
C VAL A 38 5.07 -6.95 3.58
N LEU A 39 5.28 -5.62 3.51
CA LEU A 39 5.52 -4.93 2.25
C LEU A 39 6.75 -5.47 1.50
N ALA A 40 7.85 -5.68 2.21
CA ALA A 40 9.11 -6.15 1.62
C ALA A 40 9.00 -7.58 1.07
N GLU A 41 8.22 -8.44 1.72
CA GLU A 41 8.03 -9.84 1.32
C GLU A 41 7.06 -9.97 0.13
N LEU A 42 6.14 -9.01 -0.02
CA LEU A 42 5.15 -8.98 -1.09
C LEU A 42 5.67 -8.44 -2.43
N CYS A 43 6.73 -7.63 -2.40
CA CYS A 43 7.24 -6.93 -3.56
C CYS A 43 8.42 -7.69 -4.19
N ASP A 44 8.52 -7.65 -5.52
CA ASP A 44 9.70 -8.15 -6.22
C ASP A 44 10.80 -7.08 -6.24
N ALA A 45 12.06 -7.53 -6.21
CA ALA A 45 13.22 -6.65 -6.31
C ALA A 45 13.30 -5.96 -7.68
N HIS A 46 13.92 -4.78 -7.73
CA HIS A 46 14.12 -3.98 -8.95
C HIS A 46 12.84 -3.50 -9.66
N GLU A 47 11.67 -3.66 -9.05
CA GLU A 47 10.40 -3.16 -9.59
C GLU A 47 9.93 -1.88 -8.87
N PRO A 48 9.23 -0.95 -9.56
CA PRO A 48 8.62 0.20 -8.89
C PRO A 48 7.43 -0.24 -8.04
N VAL A 49 7.41 0.20 -6.77
CA VAL A 49 6.34 -0.09 -5.81
C VAL A 49 5.47 1.14 -5.63
N PHE A 50 4.14 0.98 -5.71
CA PHE A 50 3.16 2.05 -5.53
C PHE A 50 2.19 1.69 -4.42
N ASP A 51 2.15 2.47 -3.35
CA ASP A 51 1.35 2.13 -2.17
C ASP A 51 0.64 3.34 -1.52
N ASP A 52 -0.14 3.04 -0.48
CA ASP A 52 -0.89 4.03 0.29
C ASP A 52 -0.01 4.75 1.31
N SER A 53 -0.47 5.93 1.73
CA SER A 53 0.15 6.72 2.80
C SER A 53 0.39 5.98 4.14
N ALA A 54 -0.30 4.87 4.38
CA ALA A 54 -0.03 3.98 5.53
C ALA A 54 1.38 3.33 5.47
N TYR A 55 1.98 3.24 4.29
CA TYR A 55 3.29 2.62 4.05
C TYR A 55 4.46 3.62 3.98
N VAL A 56 4.23 4.87 4.36
CA VAL A 56 5.29 5.89 4.38
C VAL A 56 6.47 5.44 5.25
N GLY A 57 7.67 5.48 4.67
CA GLY A 57 8.93 5.17 5.36
C GLY A 57 9.15 3.68 5.59
N LYS A 58 8.44 2.81 4.87
CA LYS A 58 8.61 1.36 4.94
C LYS A 58 9.62 0.88 3.92
N ALA A 59 10.36 -0.15 4.29
CA ALA A 59 11.38 -0.72 3.42
C ALA A 59 10.72 -1.50 2.28
N VAL A 60 11.28 -1.35 1.10
CA VAL A 60 11.03 -2.19 -0.08
C VAL A 60 12.30 -2.96 -0.40
N PRO A 61 12.22 -4.04 -1.20
CA PRO A 61 13.40 -4.76 -1.64
C PRO A 61 14.41 -3.86 -2.37
N GLU A 62 15.64 -4.35 -2.46
CA GLU A 62 16.72 -3.64 -3.14
C GLU A 62 16.37 -3.36 -4.61
N GLY A 63 16.83 -2.21 -5.11
CA GLY A 63 16.62 -1.77 -6.48
C GLY A 63 15.21 -1.23 -6.77
N CYS A 64 14.27 -1.32 -5.82
CA CYS A 64 12.92 -0.81 -6.00
C CYS A 64 12.86 0.71 -5.91
N LYS A 65 12.05 1.32 -6.77
CA LYS A 65 11.65 2.73 -6.61
C LYS A 65 10.34 2.78 -5.83
N HIS A 66 10.39 3.32 -4.62
CA HIS A 66 9.24 3.37 -3.72
C HIS A 66 8.44 4.67 -3.89
N TYR A 67 7.19 4.54 -4.33
CA TYR A 67 6.28 5.66 -4.55
C TYR A 67 5.06 5.56 -3.63
N THR A 68 5.13 6.24 -2.50
CA THR A 68 4.04 6.27 -1.51
C THR A 68 3.17 7.50 -1.63
N ALA A 69 1.85 7.32 -1.56
CA ALA A 69 0.91 8.43 -1.51
C ALA A 69 1.23 9.39 -0.33
N ARG A 70 1.26 10.69 -0.63
CA ARG A 70 1.58 11.73 0.35
C ARG A 70 0.36 12.04 1.20
N ARG A 71 0.53 12.26 2.50
CA ARG A 71 -0.54 12.71 3.40
C ARG A 71 -0.23 14.07 3.99
N ALA A 72 -1.27 14.85 4.28
CA ALA A 72 -1.12 16.07 5.05
C ALA A 72 -0.79 15.74 6.52
N TYR A 73 -0.02 16.61 7.15
CA TYR A 73 0.25 16.55 8.59
C TYR A 73 -0.25 17.83 9.27
N ARG A 74 -0.28 17.84 10.60
CA ARG A 74 -0.64 19.04 11.37
C ARG A 74 0.23 20.22 10.91
N ASN A 75 -0.41 21.32 10.52
CA ASN A 75 0.23 22.54 10.00
C ASN A 75 1.05 22.36 8.71
N THR A 76 0.96 21.20 8.05
CA THR A 76 1.67 20.91 6.79
C THR A 76 0.68 20.31 5.78
N PRO A 77 -0.11 21.16 5.11
CA PRO A 77 -1.08 20.71 4.11
C PRO A 77 -0.38 20.20 2.84
N LEU A 78 -1.09 19.39 2.05
CA LEU A 78 -0.60 18.94 0.74
C LEU A 78 -0.48 20.12 -0.23
N THR A 79 0.68 20.23 -0.86
CA THR A 79 0.91 21.16 -1.98
C THR A 79 0.16 20.71 -3.23
N GLU A 80 -0.01 21.60 -4.21
CA GLU A 80 -0.60 21.24 -5.51
C GLU A 80 0.22 20.16 -6.24
N THR A 81 1.54 20.14 -6.04
CA THR A 81 2.42 19.09 -6.57
C THR A 81 2.12 17.74 -5.91
N ASP A 82 1.93 17.72 -4.59
CA ASP A 82 1.54 16.49 -3.86
C ASP A 82 0.19 15.97 -4.34
N LYS A 83 -0.78 16.85 -4.53
CA LYS A 83 -2.11 16.49 -5.04
C LYS A 83 -2.02 15.89 -6.44
N LYS A 84 -1.23 16.48 -7.34
CA LYS A 84 -0.99 15.95 -8.69
C LYS A 84 -0.30 14.58 -8.65
N PHE A 85 0.67 14.41 -7.76
CA PHE A 85 1.35 13.13 -7.56
C PHE A 85 0.39 12.06 -7.04
N ASN A 86 -0.36 12.35 -5.99
CA ASN A 86 -1.38 11.45 -5.43
C ASN A 86 -2.45 11.09 -6.47
N ARG A 87 -2.87 12.04 -7.32
CA ARG A 87 -3.83 11.76 -8.40
C ARG A 87 -3.29 10.75 -9.41
N ARG A 88 -1.99 10.80 -9.73
CA ARG A 88 -1.34 9.79 -10.59
C ARG A 88 -1.28 8.44 -9.90
N LEU A 89 -0.88 8.42 -8.62
CA LEU A 89 -0.78 7.21 -7.81
C LEU A 89 -2.13 6.53 -7.62
N SER A 90 -3.19 7.29 -7.36
CA SER A 90 -4.56 6.80 -7.23
C SER A 90 -5.07 6.12 -8.51
N ARG A 91 -4.71 6.63 -9.70
CA ARG A 91 -5.04 5.98 -10.99
C ARG A 91 -4.33 4.64 -11.20
N ILE A 92 -3.15 4.45 -10.61
CA ILE A 92 -2.45 3.16 -10.63
C ILE A 92 -3.12 2.24 -9.62
N ARG A 93 -3.35 2.73 -8.39
CA ARG A 93 -3.92 1.95 -7.29
C ARG A 93 -5.34 1.48 -7.53
N CYS A 94 -6.19 2.23 -8.23
CA CYS A 94 -7.54 1.74 -8.57
C CYS A 94 -7.50 0.45 -9.40
N ARG A 95 -6.40 0.18 -10.12
CA ARG A 95 -6.22 -1.08 -10.84
C ARG A 95 -6.04 -2.30 -9.94
N VAL A 96 -5.56 -2.09 -8.70
CA VAL A 96 -5.50 -3.11 -7.66
C VAL A 96 -6.91 -3.47 -7.20
N GLU A 97 -7.76 -2.46 -6.94
CA GLU A 97 -9.15 -2.66 -6.52
C GLU A 97 -9.99 -3.38 -7.59
N HIS A 98 -9.76 -3.07 -8.87
CA HIS A 98 -10.46 -3.73 -9.99
C HIS A 98 -10.26 -5.26 -10.05
N VAL A 99 -9.25 -5.82 -9.37
CA VAL A 99 -9.05 -7.27 -9.33
C VAL A 99 -10.11 -7.95 -8.45
N PHE A 100 -10.74 -7.20 -7.53
CA PHE A 100 -11.68 -7.73 -6.55
C PHE A 100 -13.16 -7.47 -6.88
N GLY A 101 -13.46 -6.82 -8.01
CA GLY A 101 -14.84 -6.54 -8.46
C GLY A 101 -15.15 -5.05 -8.58
#